data_AF-X0TDX2-F1
#
_entry.id   AF-X0TDX2-F1
#
_cell.length_a   1.000
_cell.length_b   1.000
_cell.length_c   1.000
_cell.angle_alpha   90.00
_cell.angle_beta   90.00
_cell.angle_gamma   90.00
#
_symmetry.space_group_name_H-M   'P 1'
#
loop_
_entity.id
_entity.type
_entity.pdbx_description
1 polymer ?
#
loop_
_entity_poly.entity_id
_entity_poly.type
_entity_poly.pdbx_seq_one_letter_code
_entity_poly.pdbx_strand_id
1 'polypeptide(L)'
;ALAGLKPGPTFQGKSFARLLSNPKASIRDYVYTEHNWHDYQAHERGVRSKRYLYIRNAFPHLPGTPPADAVRSITYRNMQQLQAAGKLPPEQQGCFVTPRPAEELYDTLNDPYSLQNLAGDPQYAEVLNEMRQAHEEWRRRTGDKVPVNPTPDRFDRETGQRLEPSG
;
A
#
# COMPACT_ATOMS: atom_id res chain seq x y z
N ALA A 1 -2.67 22.78 18.88
CA ALA A 1 -2.85 21.76 19.93
C ALA A 1 -1.80 21.92 21.03
N LEU A 2 -0.54 21.52 20.83
CA LEU A 2 0.52 21.73 21.84
C LEU A 2 0.99 23.20 21.90
N ALA A 3 1.09 23.86 20.75
CA ALA A 3 1.41 25.29 20.64
C ALA A 3 0.17 26.21 20.72
N GLY A 4 -0.98 25.73 21.21
CA GLY A 4 -2.20 26.55 21.35
C GLY A 4 -2.94 26.94 20.04
N LEU A 5 -2.38 26.64 18.86
CA LEU A 5 -3.00 26.98 17.57
C LEU A 5 -4.17 26.05 17.18
N LYS A 6 -5.17 26.62 16.50
CA LYS A 6 -6.28 25.89 15.87
C LYS A 6 -5.87 25.35 14.50
N PRO A 7 -6.18 24.09 14.16
CA PRO A 7 -5.89 23.57 12.82
C PRO A 7 -6.75 24.26 11.76
N GLY A 8 -6.21 24.41 10.55
CA GLY A 8 -6.95 24.93 9.41
C GLY A 8 -8.08 23.97 8.96
N PRO A 9 -9.07 24.46 8.20
CA PRO A 9 -10.27 23.68 7.84
C PRO A 9 -9.98 22.47 6.94
N THR A 10 -8.83 22.44 6.26
CA THR A 10 -8.42 21.35 5.34
C THR A 10 -7.56 20.28 6.01
N PHE A 11 -7.15 20.47 7.27
CA PHE A 11 -6.33 19.49 7.98
C PHE A 11 -7.14 18.24 8.30
N GLN A 12 -6.73 17.10 7.74
CA GLN A 12 -7.35 15.80 8.02
C GLN A 12 -6.83 15.16 9.32
N GLY A 13 -5.64 15.57 9.77
CA GLY A 13 -4.97 15.01 10.94
C GLY A 13 -5.69 15.32 12.25
N LYS A 14 -5.77 14.33 13.13
CA LYS A 14 -6.21 14.50 14.53
C LYS A 14 -4.99 14.61 15.45
N SER A 15 -5.00 15.56 16.38
CA SER A 15 -3.90 15.75 17.32
C SER A 15 -3.68 14.51 18.18
N PHE A 16 -2.41 14.10 18.31
CA PHE A 16 -2.02 13.00 19.18
C PHE A 16 -1.76 13.42 20.64
N ALA A 17 -1.89 14.70 21.00
CA ALA A 17 -1.49 15.22 22.31
C ALA A 17 -2.11 14.46 23.50
N ARG A 18 -3.34 13.95 23.35
CA ARG A 18 -4.00 13.13 24.37
C ARG A 18 -3.25 11.84 24.69
N LEU A 19 -2.51 11.28 23.74
CA LEU A 19 -1.69 10.08 23.95
C LEU A 19 -0.53 10.33 24.91
N LEU A 20 -0.04 11.57 25.03
CA LEU A 20 1.08 11.90 25.90
C LEU A 20 0.73 11.74 27.39
N SER A 21 -0.53 11.97 27.77
CA SER A 21 -1.03 11.80 29.13
C SER A 21 -1.85 10.52 29.33
N ASN A 22 -2.40 9.95 28.25
CA ASN A 22 -3.13 8.69 28.30
C ASN A 22 -2.77 7.84 27.07
N PRO A 23 -1.75 6.96 27.18
CA PRO A 23 -1.33 6.08 26.08
C PRO A 23 -2.42 5.12 25.57
N LYS A 24 -3.48 4.87 26.36
CA LYS A 24 -4.62 4.02 25.96
C LYS A 24 -5.71 4.78 25.22
N ALA A 25 -5.61 6.11 25.09
CA ALA A 25 -6.63 6.89 24.40
C ALA A 25 -6.70 6.52 22.91
N SER A 26 -7.91 6.39 22.37
CA SER A 26 -8.10 6.31 20.92
C SER A 26 -8.21 7.73 20.35
N ILE A 27 -7.51 7.98 19.24
CA ILE A 27 -7.61 9.26 18.51
C ILE A 27 -8.15 9.11 17.09
N ARG A 28 -8.17 7.88 16.55
CA ARG A 28 -8.72 7.55 15.23
C ARG A 28 -8.98 6.06 15.13
N ASP A 29 -9.92 5.69 14.27
CA ASP A 29 -10.28 4.29 14.00
C ASP A 29 -9.52 3.73 12.79
N TYR A 30 -9.19 4.61 11.83
CA TYR A 30 -8.48 4.28 10.60
C TYR A 30 -7.23 5.14 10.39
N VAL A 31 -6.23 4.54 9.76
CA VAL A 31 -5.09 5.20 9.11
C VAL A 31 -5.20 4.95 7.61
N TYR A 32 -4.91 5.98 6.82
CA TYR A 32 -4.93 5.91 5.36
C TYR A 32 -3.51 6.07 4.84
N THR A 33 -3.13 5.27 3.84
CA THR A 33 -1.83 5.33 3.18
C THR A 33 -2.01 5.43 1.68
N GLU A 34 -1.10 6.12 1.02
CA GLU A 34 -1.12 6.33 -0.43
C GLU A 34 0.26 5.98 -0.99
N HIS A 35 0.26 5.25 -2.10
CA HIS A 35 1.42 5.09 -2.94
C HIS A 35 0.98 5.46 -4.36
N ASN A 36 1.66 6.44 -4.95
CA ASN A 36 1.45 6.86 -6.33
C ASN A 36 2.73 6.52 -7.10
N TRP A 37 3.05 7.29 -8.13
CA TRP A 37 4.30 7.15 -8.85
C TRP A 37 5.54 7.49 -8.00
N HIS A 38 6.60 6.69 -8.12
CA HIS A 38 7.96 6.99 -7.64
C HIS A 38 8.98 6.79 -8.75
N ASP A 39 9.58 5.60 -8.89
CA ASP A 39 10.39 5.22 -10.07
C ASP A 39 9.52 4.58 -11.16
N TYR A 40 8.43 3.97 -10.69
CA TYR A 40 7.51 3.14 -11.43
C TYR A 40 6.10 3.71 -11.31
N GLN A 41 5.30 3.53 -12.36
CA GLN A 41 3.88 3.73 -12.33
C GLN A 41 3.24 2.89 -11.23
N ALA A 42 2.53 3.56 -10.33
CA ALA A 42 1.75 2.93 -9.27
C ALA A 42 0.58 3.84 -8.85
N HIS A 43 -0.46 3.21 -8.33
CA HIS A 43 -1.57 3.86 -7.66
C HIS A 43 -2.22 2.86 -6.71
N GLU A 44 -1.89 2.98 -5.44
CA GLU A 44 -2.29 2.06 -4.37
C GLU A 44 -2.81 2.89 -3.19
N ARG A 45 -3.84 2.36 -2.54
CA ARG A 45 -4.44 2.97 -1.35
C ARG A 45 -4.55 1.93 -0.26
N GLY A 46 -4.18 2.31 0.95
CA GLY A 46 -4.30 1.47 2.14
C GLY A 46 -5.27 2.07 3.15
N VAL A 47 -6.06 1.22 3.78
CA VAL A 47 -6.85 1.53 4.97
C VAL A 47 -6.46 0.55 6.05
N ARG A 48 -5.98 1.05 7.19
CA ARG A 48 -5.60 0.25 8.34
C ARG A 48 -6.50 0.59 9.51
N SER A 49 -7.28 -0.40 9.97
CA SER A 49 -8.01 -0.31 11.24
C SER A 49 -7.12 -0.73 12.40
N LYS A 50 -7.67 -1.10 13.57
CA LYS A 50 -6.88 -1.72 14.64
C LYS A 50 -6.42 -3.13 14.30
N ARG A 51 -7.21 -3.89 13.55
CA ARG A 51 -6.97 -5.33 13.27
C ARG A 51 -6.72 -5.65 11.80
N TYR A 52 -7.40 -4.96 10.90
CA TYR A 52 -7.32 -5.27 9.48
C TYR A 52 -6.52 -4.23 8.70
N LEU A 53 -5.79 -4.68 7.69
CA LEU A 53 -5.19 -3.87 6.64
C LEU A 53 -5.89 -4.20 5.33
N TYR A 54 -6.43 -3.18 4.68
CA TYR A 54 -7.01 -3.28 3.35
C TYR A 54 -6.14 -2.50 2.38
N ILE A 55 -5.85 -3.07 1.22
CA ILE A 55 -5.09 -2.43 0.13
C ILE A 55 -5.90 -2.54 -1.16
N ARG A 56 -5.98 -1.44 -1.91
CA ARG A 56 -6.56 -1.38 -3.25
C ARG A 56 -5.46 -1.06 -4.26
N ASN A 57 -5.21 -1.98 -5.19
CA ASN A 57 -4.28 -1.80 -6.31
C ASN A 57 -5.06 -1.37 -7.55
N ALA A 58 -4.90 -0.11 -7.98
CA ALA A 58 -5.61 0.39 -9.17
C ALA A 58 -5.00 -0.13 -10.49
N PHE A 59 -3.73 -0.56 -10.47
CA PHE A 59 -3.01 -1.13 -11.61
C PHE A 59 -2.57 -2.58 -11.32
N PRO A 60 -3.51 -3.54 -11.19
CA PRO A 60 -3.18 -4.91 -10.82
C PRO A 60 -2.37 -5.65 -11.89
N HIS A 61 -2.36 -5.18 -13.13
CA HIS A 61 -1.54 -5.73 -14.21
C HIS A 61 -0.03 -5.42 -14.05
N LEU A 62 0.35 -4.56 -13.10
CA LEU A 62 1.74 -4.24 -12.80
C LEU A 62 2.19 -4.95 -11.52
N PRO A 63 3.41 -5.50 -11.47
CA PRO A 63 3.98 -6.08 -10.26
C PRO A 63 4.27 -5.02 -9.19
N GLY A 64 4.38 -5.47 -7.94
CA GLY A 64 4.75 -4.66 -6.77
C GLY A 64 6.26 -4.45 -6.68
N THR A 65 6.90 -4.11 -7.80
CA THR A 65 8.35 -3.92 -7.91
C THR A 65 8.81 -2.88 -6.89
N PRO A 66 9.86 -3.16 -6.09
CA PRO A 66 10.40 -2.18 -5.16
C PRO A 66 11.08 -1.04 -5.93
N PRO A 67 11.42 0.10 -5.29
CA PRO A 67 12.11 1.21 -5.94
C PRO A 67 13.39 0.81 -6.69
N ALA A 68 13.79 1.60 -7.68
CA ALA A 68 14.82 1.19 -8.65
C ALA A 68 16.20 0.97 -7.99
N ASP A 69 16.51 1.68 -6.91
CA ASP A 69 17.72 1.45 -6.10
C ASP A 69 17.68 0.09 -5.37
N ALA A 70 16.51 -0.30 -4.84
CA ALA A 70 16.29 -1.63 -4.28
C ALA A 70 16.42 -2.71 -5.35
N VAL A 71 15.89 -2.49 -6.56
CA VAL A 71 16.06 -3.42 -7.69
C VAL A 71 17.53 -3.66 -8.02
N ARG A 72 18.36 -2.61 -7.97
CA ARG A 72 19.81 -2.70 -8.21
C ARG A 72 20.60 -3.29 -7.03
N SER A 73 19.97 -3.46 -5.86
CA SER A 73 20.63 -3.97 -4.66
C SER A 73 21.10 -5.43 -4.84
N ILE A 74 22.07 -5.85 -4.03
CA ILE A 74 22.49 -7.27 -3.99
C ILE A 74 21.35 -8.19 -3.53
N THR A 75 20.49 -7.71 -2.63
CA THR A 75 19.37 -8.48 -2.09
C THR A 75 18.36 -8.82 -3.17
N TYR A 76 17.89 -7.83 -3.92
CA TYR A 76 16.87 -8.06 -4.96
C TYR A 76 17.42 -8.86 -6.13
N ARG A 77 18.68 -8.62 -6.53
CA ARG A 77 19.34 -9.44 -7.56
C ARG A 77 19.45 -10.90 -7.14
N ASN A 78 19.73 -11.19 -5.88
CA ASN A 78 19.70 -12.56 -5.35
C ASN A 78 18.27 -13.13 -5.34
N MET A 79 17.26 -12.33 -4.99
CA MET A 79 15.86 -12.76 -5.07
C MET A 79 15.46 -13.13 -6.51
N GLN A 80 15.85 -12.33 -7.51
CA GLN A 80 15.62 -12.63 -8.93
C GLN A 80 16.28 -13.94 -9.36
N GLN A 81 17.53 -14.19 -8.96
CA GLN A 81 18.23 -15.45 -9.25
C GLN A 81 17.52 -16.66 -8.62
N LEU A 82 17.11 -16.54 -7.34
CA LEU A 82 16.37 -17.59 -6.66
C LEU A 82 14.99 -17.81 -7.29
N GLN A 83 14.32 -16.74 -7.72
CA GLN A 83 13.03 -16.82 -8.40
C GLN A 83 13.16 -17.57 -9.73
N ALA A 84 14.12 -17.19 -10.56
CA ALA A 84 14.41 -17.85 -11.84
C ALA A 84 14.79 -19.33 -11.67
N ALA A 85 15.44 -19.67 -10.54
CA ALA A 85 15.78 -21.05 -10.20
C ALA A 85 14.63 -21.84 -9.54
N GLY A 86 13.45 -21.25 -9.33
CA GLY A 86 12.33 -21.87 -8.62
C GLY A 86 12.59 -22.13 -7.13
N LYS A 87 13.53 -21.40 -6.53
CA LYS A 87 13.99 -21.55 -5.14
C LYS A 87 13.56 -20.43 -4.21
N LEU A 88 12.95 -19.37 -4.73
CA LEU A 88 12.44 -18.27 -3.91
C LEU A 88 11.17 -18.71 -3.17
N PRO A 89 11.12 -18.65 -1.82
CA PRO A 89 9.96 -19.06 -1.06
C PRO A 89 8.70 -18.27 -1.44
N PRO A 90 7.49 -18.88 -1.41
CA PRO A 90 6.24 -18.21 -1.75
C PRO A 90 6.02 -16.88 -1.04
N GLU A 91 6.43 -16.79 0.22
CA GLU A 91 6.28 -15.61 1.09
C GLU A 91 7.11 -14.41 0.59
N GLN A 92 8.13 -14.64 -0.24
CA GLN A 92 9.01 -13.62 -0.80
C GLN A 92 8.66 -13.26 -2.26
N GLN A 93 7.66 -13.93 -2.85
CA GLN A 93 7.30 -13.75 -4.26
C GLN A 93 6.56 -12.44 -4.54
N GLY A 94 6.07 -11.73 -3.51
CA GLY A 94 5.15 -10.60 -3.67
C GLY A 94 5.61 -9.51 -4.65
N CYS A 95 6.91 -9.19 -4.69
CA CYS A 95 7.47 -8.20 -5.62
C CYS A 95 7.43 -8.63 -7.10
N PHE A 96 7.24 -9.93 -7.36
CA PHE A 96 7.25 -10.52 -8.69
C PHE A 96 5.87 -10.96 -9.18
N VAL A 97 4.87 -11.02 -8.29
CA VAL A 97 3.51 -11.44 -8.66
C VAL A 97 2.90 -10.44 -9.63
N THR A 98 2.50 -10.94 -10.81
CA THR A 98 1.67 -10.21 -11.76
C THR A 98 0.70 -11.18 -12.47
N PRO A 99 -0.61 -10.85 -12.59
CA PRO A 99 -1.26 -9.70 -11.98
C PRO A 99 -1.30 -9.81 -10.45
N ARG A 100 -1.18 -8.67 -9.77
CA ARG A 100 -1.42 -8.56 -8.33
C ARG A 100 -2.92 -8.61 -8.04
N PRO A 101 -3.34 -9.02 -6.83
CA PRO A 101 -4.73 -8.87 -6.42
C PRO A 101 -5.16 -7.41 -6.50
N ALA A 102 -6.32 -7.14 -7.11
CA ALA A 102 -6.87 -5.78 -7.14
C ALA A 102 -7.24 -5.29 -5.74
N GLU A 103 -7.59 -6.21 -4.86
CA GLU A 103 -7.89 -5.97 -3.45
C GLU A 103 -7.15 -6.98 -2.58
N GLU A 104 -6.64 -6.48 -1.47
CA GLU A 104 -5.97 -7.29 -0.46
C GLU A 104 -6.55 -6.94 0.92
N LEU A 105 -6.81 -7.96 1.73
CA LEU A 105 -7.28 -7.83 3.09
C LEU A 105 -6.46 -8.74 4.00
N TYR A 106 -5.87 -8.18 5.03
CA TYR A 106 -5.03 -8.91 5.97
C TYR A 106 -5.52 -8.73 7.40
N ASP A 107 -5.62 -9.83 8.13
CA ASP A 107 -5.82 -9.83 9.58
C ASP A 107 -4.48 -9.71 10.28
N THR A 108 -3.99 -8.48 10.43
CA THR A 108 -2.65 -8.20 10.99
C THR A 108 -2.47 -8.62 12.46
N LEU A 109 -3.54 -9.03 13.15
CA LEU A 109 -3.43 -9.58 14.50
C LEU A 109 -3.04 -11.07 14.47
N ASN A 110 -3.65 -11.84 13.57
CA ASN A 110 -3.40 -13.28 13.44
C ASN A 110 -2.32 -13.60 12.40
N ASP A 111 -2.11 -12.71 11.44
CA ASP A 111 -1.09 -12.75 10.41
C ASP A 111 -0.27 -11.44 10.43
N PRO A 112 0.69 -11.31 11.36
CA PRO A 112 1.49 -10.09 11.50
C PRO A 112 2.37 -9.79 10.28
N TYR A 113 2.60 -10.78 9.41
CA TYR A 113 3.41 -10.66 8.20
C TYR A 113 2.58 -10.34 6.95
N SER A 114 1.24 -10.35 7.05
CA SER A 114 0.33 -10.06 5.94
C SER A 114 0.60 -10.94 4.70
N LEU A 115 0.77 -12.24 4.93
CA LEU A 115 1.03 -13.24 3.90
C LEU A 115 -0.27 -13.85 3.33
N GLN A 116 -1.35 -13.86 4.10
CA GLN A 116 -2.63 -14.46 3.71
C GLN A 116 -3.64 -13.38 3.31
N ASN A 117 -3.86 -13.22 2.01
CA ASN A 117 -4.89 -12.31 1.51
C ASN A 117 -6.30 -12.94 1.67
N LEU A 118 -7.11 -12.32 2.53
CA LEU A 118 -8.46 -12.72 2.90
C LEU A 118 -9.55 -12.09 2.02
N ALA A 119 -9.20 -11.26 1.04
CA ALA A 119 -10.18 -10.51 0.25
C ALA A 119 -11.11 -11.42 -0.59
N GLY A 120 -10.68 -12.64 -0.89
CA GLY A 120 -11.47 -13.65 -1.58
C GLY A 120 -12.23 -14.60 -0.66
N ASP A 121 -12.04 -14.53 0.65
CA ASP A 121 -12.64 -15.44 1.62
C ASP A 121 -14.05 -14.97 2.03
N PRO A 122 -15.12 -15.75 1.76
CA PRO A 122 -16.48 -15.40 2.14
C PRO A 122 -16.67 -15.14 3.64
N GLN A 123 -15.85 -15.75 4.51
CA GLN A 123 -15.93 -15.53 5.96
C GLN A 123 -15.57 -14.09 6.35
N TYR A 124 -14.79 -13.40 5.52
CA TYR A 124 -14.34 -12.03 5.77
C TYR A 124 -15.10 -11.00 4.92
N ALA A 125 -16.19 -11.39 4.24
CA ALA A 125 -16.94 -10.51 3.34
C ALA A 125 -17.47 -9.23 4.04
N GLU A 126 -17.95 -9.35 5.27
CA GLU A 126 -18.43 -8.20 6.05
C GLU A 126 -17.29 -7.22 6.39
N VAL A 127 -16.15 -7.75 6.85
CA VAL A 127 -14.96 -6.95 7.16
C VAL A 127 -14.43 -6.27 5.91
N LEU A 128 -14.36 -6.99 4.79
CA LEU A 128 -13.93 -6.44 3.52
C LEU A 128 -14.83 -5.28 3.08
N ASN A 129 -16.15 -5.43 3.23
CA ASN A 129 -17.10 -4.38 2.91
C ASN A 129 -16.96 -3.15 3.83
N GLU A 130 -16.76 -3.34 5.14
CA GLU A 130 -16.47 -2.25 6.08
C GLU A 130 -15.22 -1.46 5.64
N MET A 131 -14.11 -2.16 5.34
CA MET A 131 -12.86 -1.53 4.94
C MET A 131 -12.98 -0.82 3.57
N ARG A 132 -13.73 -1.39 2.62
CA ARG A 132 -14.07 -0.74 1.34
C ARG A 132 -14.86 0.54 1.55
N GLN A 133 -15.85 0.54 2.45
CA GLN A 133 -16.63 1.75 2.76
C GLN A 133 -15.75 2.83 3.37
N ALA A 134 -14.86 2.47 4.31
CA ALA A 134 -13.90 3.41 4.89
C ALA A 134 -12.96 4.01 3.83
N HIS A 135 -12.53 3.20 2.86
CA HIS A 135 -11.73 3.65 1.71
C HIS A 135 -12.51 4.62 0.81
N GLU A 136 -13.71 4.26 0.36
CA GLU A 136 -14.50 5.09 -0.55
C GLU A 136 -14.93 6.41 0.08
N GLU A 137 -15.31 6.40 1.37
CA GLU A 137 -15.65 7.61 2.09
C GLU A 137 -14.44 8.55 2.21
N TRP A 138 -13.25 8.00 2.47
CA TRP A 138 -12.03 8.78 2.49
C TRP A 138 -11.74 9.38 1.10
N ARG A 139 -11.80 8.58 0.03
CA ARG A 139 -11.58 9.05 -1.34
C ARG A 139 -12.54 10.18 -1.71
N ARG A 140 -13.82 10.02 -1.40
CA ARG A 140 -14.85 11.05 -1.63
C ARG A 140 -14.52 12.35 -0.89
N ARG A 141 -14.10 12.25 0.37
CA ARG A 141 -13.83 13.40 1.23
C ARG A 141 -12.53 14.13 0.86
N THR A 142 -11.55 13.43 0.28
CA THR A 142 -10.28 14.01 -0.18
C THR A 142 -10.28 14.38 -1.66
N GLY A 143 -11.28 13.95 -2.42
CA GLY A 143 -11.32 14.13 -3.87
C GLY A 143 -10.33 13.24 -4.62
N ASP A 144 -9.87 12.15 -4.00
CA ASP A 144 -8.87 11.24 -4.56
C ASP A 144 -9.42 10.40 -5.73
N LYS A 145 -8.65 10.34 -6.81
CA LYS A 145 -9.04 9.73 -8.09
C LYS A 145 -7.88 8.96 -8.69
N VAL A 146 -8.20 7.81 -9.29
CA VAL A 146 -7.26 7.10 -10.16
C VAL A 146 -6.98 7.97 -11.40
N PRO A 147 -5.71 8.25 -11.74
CA PRO A 147 -5.38 9.07 -12.90
C PRO A 147 -5.71 8.34 -14.20
N VAL A 148 -6.26 9.08 -15.18
CA VAL A 148 -6.53 8.56 -16.53
C VAL A 148 -5.23 8.34 -17.30
N ASN A 149 -4.28 9.28 -17.16
CA ASN A 149 -2.94 9.20 -17.75
C ASN A 149 -1.91 9.17 -16.62
N PRO A 150 -1.63 7.99 -16.04
CA PRO A 150 -0.64 7.87 -14.98
C PRO A 150 0.77 8.20 -15.49
N THR A 151 1.63 8.69 -14.60
CA THR A 151 3.04 8.91 -14.92
C THR A 151 3.70 7.56 -15.25
N PRO A 152 4.37 7.42 -16.41
CA PRO A 152 4.97 6.16 -16.81
C PRO A 152 6.22 5.82 -15.99
N ASP A 153 6.68 4.58 -16.12
CA ASP A 153 7.95 4.13 -15.55
C ASP A 153 9.11 5.00 -16.08
N ARG A 154 10.04 5.35 -15.18
CA ARG A 154 11.33 5.97 -15.56
C ARG A 154 12.49 5.01 -15.55
N PHE A 155 12.28 3.82 -15.00
CA PHE A 155 13.27 2.78 -14.87
C PHE A 155 12.67 1.46 -15.33
N ASP A 156 13.51 0.59 -15.83
CA ASP A 156 13.16 -0.78 -16.14
C ASP A 156 12.90 -1.57 -14.84
N ARG A 157 11.83 -2.35 -14.79
CA ARG A 157 11.37 -3.05 -13.58
C ARG A 157 12.22 -4.27 -13.22
N GLU A 158 12.99 -4.78 -14.16
CA GLU A 158 13.85 -5.95 -13.94
C GLU A 158 15.27 -5.53 -13.57
N THR A 159 15.84 -4.58 -14.30
CA THR A 159 17.24 -4.16 -14.16
C THR A 159 17.40 -2.94 -13.26
N GLY A 160 16.34 -2.16 -13.07
CA GLY A 160 16.40 -0.87 -12.38
C GLY A 160 17.22 0.19 -13.13
N GLN A 161 17.55 -0.04 -14.41
CA GLN A 161 18.23 0.96 -15.24
C GLN A 161 17.26 2.02 -15.73
N ARG A 162 17.74 3.23 -15.94
CA ARG A 162 16.89 4.33 -16.43
C ARG A 162 16.42 4.01 -17.84
N LEU A 163 15.13 4.20 -18.12
CA LEU A 163 14.59 4.10 -19.46
C LEU A 163 15.00 5.35 -20.23
N GLU A 164 15.44 5.16 -21.47
CA GLU A 164 15.70 6.28 -22.38
C GLU A 164 14.40 7.05 -22.61
N PRO A 165 14.45 8.40 -22.70
CA PRO A 165 13.27 9.16 -23.07
C PRO A 165 12.75 8.63 -24.40
N SER A 166 11.50 8.20 -24.45
CA SER A 166 10.80 8.03 -25.72
C SER A 166 10.79 9.40 -26.41
N GLY A 167 11.55 9.52 -27.50
CA GLY A 167 11.65 10.74 -28.30
C GLY A 167 10.32 11.21 -28.88
#